data_AF-A0A2X3JQ17-F1
#
_entry.id   AF-A0A2X3JQ17-F1
#
_cell.length_a   1.000
_cell.length_b   1.000
_cell.length_c   1.000
_cell.angle_alpha   90.00
_cell.angle_beta   90.00
_cell.angle_gamma   90.00
#
_symmetry.space_group_name_H-M   'P 1'
#
loop_
_entity.id
_entity.type
_entity.pdbx_description
1 polymer ?
#
loop_
_entity_poly.entity_id
_entity_poly.type
_entity_poly.pdbx_seq_one_letter_code
_entity_poly.pdbx_strand_id
1 'polypeptide(L)'
;MTEKPWGTFILASTFEDDKTAAETHYDAVWLRDSLWGYMALVSDQGNSVAAKKVLLTLWDYMSTPDQIKRMQDVISNPKRLDGVPGQMNVVHIRFDSNSPVMADVQEEGKPQLWNHKQNDALGLYLDLLIQAIDTDTINAEDWQKGDRLKSVALLIAYLDKANFYVMEDSGAWEEDARLNTSSVALVTSGLERLSNLLSKKDSVFVSDLLREAKANELDEPLSTTRLNHLIDKGYERITLQLDLGGESPGYLEKR
;
A
#
# COMPACT_ATOMS: atom_id res chain seq x y z
N MET A 1 -16.71 5.84 -2.87
CA MET A 1 -15.81 6.97 -2.58
C MET A 1 -16.27 7.78 -1.39
N THR A 2 -15.30 8.25 -0.62
CA THR A 2 -15.40 9.14 0.54
C THR A 2 -15.47 10.59 0.07
N GLU A 3 -16.34 11.40 0.68
CA GLU A 3 -16.56 12.79 0.28
C GLU A 3 -15.47 13.72 0.83
N LYS A 4 -15.18 14.81 0.09
CA LYS A 4 -14.27 15.87 0.55
C LYS A 4 -14.86 16.58 1.79
N PRO A 5 -14.03 17.07 2.74
CA PRO A 5 -12.57 16.92 2.77
C PRO A 5 -12.20 15.47 3.07
N TRP A 6 -11.14 14.98 2.45
CA TRP A 6 -10.77 13.57 2.43
C TRP A 6 -10.32 12.97 3.77
N GLY A 7 -10.17 13.80 4.80
CA GLY A 7 -9.72 13.33 6.11
C GLY A 7 -8.32 12.74 6.06
N THR A 8 -7.49 13.14 5.10
CA THR A 8 -6.09 12.73 4.97
C THR A 8 -5.16 13.84 5.44
N PHE A 9 -3.92 13.49 5.74
CA PHE A 9 -2.90 14.46 6.11
C PHE A 9 -2.28 15.01 4.82
N ILE A 10 -2.45 16.31 4.59
CA ILE A 10 -2.13 16.97 3.31
C ILE A 10 -0.65 17.42 3.26
N LEU A 11 0.08 17.40 4.38
CA LEU A 11 1.42 18.02 4.47
C LEU A 11 2.44 17.10 5.15
N ALA A 12 3.53 16.81 4.45
CA ALA A 12 4.78 16.31 5.04
C ALA A 12 5.65 17.45 5.63
N SER A 13 5.41 18.70 5.23
CA SER A 13 6.16 19.88 5.69
C SER A 13 5.35 21.18 5.54
N THR A 14 5.51 22.11 6.47
CA THR A 14 5.04 23.50 6.35
C THR A 14 6.15 24.36 5.74
N PHE A 15 5.90 24.98 4.58
CA PHE A 15 6.81 25.97 4.00
C PHE A 15 6.32 27.38 4.33
N GLU A 16 7.24 28.27 4.70
CA GLU A 16 6.93 29.69 4.98
C GLU A 16 6.75 30.51 3.69
N ASP A 17 7.04 29.94 2.52
CA ASP A 17 7.02 30.60 1.21
C ASP A 17 6.21 29.79 0.17
N ASP A 18 5.19 30.43 -0.40
CA ASP A 18 4.31 29.90 -1.45
C ASP A 18 5.08 29.49 -2.71
N LYS A 19 6.21 30.13 -2.99
CA LYS A 19 7.03 29.81 -4.17
C LYS A 19 7.77 28.48 -3.97
N THR A 20 8.34 28.27 -2.78
CA THR A 20 8.95 26.99 -2.39
C THR A 20 7.90 25.87 -2.33
N ALA A 21 6.68 26.14 -1.86
CA ALA A 21 5.57 25.17 -1.88
C ALA A 21 5.13 24.79 -3.31
N ALA A 22 5.04 25.78 -4.21
CA ALA A 22 4.68 25.58 -5.61
C ALA A 22 5.79 24.87 -6.42
N GLU A 23 7.06 25.13 -6.12
CA GLU A 23 8.22 24.52 -6.77
C GLU A 23 8.49 23.07 -6.29
N THR A 24 7.91 22.66 -5.16
CA THR A 24 8.13 21.32 -4.56
C THR A 24 6.94 20.36 -4.70
N HIS A 25 5.77 20.85 -5.12
CA HIS A 25 4.54 20.04 -5.34
C HIS A 25 4.11 19.18 -4.13
N TYR A 26 4.23 19.71 -2.91
CA TYR A 26 3.80 19.01 -1.67
C TYR A 26 2.29 18.97 -1.44
N ASP A 27 1.46 19.40 -2.40
CA ASP A 27 0.00 19.24 -2.37
C ASP A 27 -0.43 17.79 -2.64
N ALA A 28 0.37 16.80 -2.26
CA ALA A 28 0.09 15.40 -2.46
C ALA A 28 -0.22 14.71 -1.13
N VAL A 29 -1.09 13.71 -1.19
CA VAL A 29 -1.41 12.85 -0.05
C VAL A 29 -0.59 11.59 -0.20
N TRP A 30 0.35 11.35 0.72
CA TRP A 30 1.11 10.11 0.79
C TRP A 30 0.35 9.04 1.57
N LEU A 31 0.39 7.80 1.06
CA LEU A 31 -0.20 6.64 1.68
C LEU A 31 0.43 6.38 3.06
N ARG A 32 1.77 6.29 3.13
CA ARG A 32 2.53 6.03 4.37
C ARG A 32 2.24 7.07 5.46
N ASP A 33 2.40 8.34 5.13
CA ASP A 33 2.26 9.44 6.10
C ASP A 33 0.83 9.52 6.64
N SER A 34 -0.15 9.32 5.77
CA SER A 34 -1.56 9.26 6.18
C SER A 34 -1.85 8.07 7.11
N LEU A 35 -1.18 6.93 6.91
CA LEU A 35 -1.32 5.76 7.78
C LEU A 35 -0.66 5.95 9.15
N TRP A 36 0.48 6.62 9.23
CA TRP A 36 1.05 7.03 10.51
C TRP A 36 0.15 8.02 11.25
N GLY A 37 -0.45 8.98 10.52
CA GLY A 37 -1.45 9.87 11.07
C GLY A 37 -2.72 9.13 11.53
N TYR A 38 -3.16 8.11 10.80
CA TYR A 38 -4.24 7.20 11.23
C TYR A 38 -3.88 6.52 12.56
N MET A 39 -2.66 5.97 12.70
CA MET A 39 -2.19 5.34 13.93
C MET A 39 -2.19 6.31 15.11
N ALA A 40 -1.79 7.56 14.89
CA ALA A 40 -1.88 8.60 15.91
C ALA A 40 -3.34 8.88 16.31
N LEU A 41 -4.26 8.97 15.36
CA LEU A 41 -5.68 9.20 15.65
C LEU A 41 -6.31 8.04 16.43
N VAL A 42 -6.05 6.78 16.07
CA VAL A 42 -6.63 5.63 16.80
C VAL A 42 -6.09 5.49 18.23
N SER A 43 -4.97 6.13 18.56
CA SER A 43 -4.45 6.16 19.94
C SER A 43 -5.35 6.95 20.90
N ASP A 44 -6.27 7.78 20.37
CA ASP A 44 -7.28 8.51 21.11
C ASP A 44 -8.69 8.11 20.63
N GLN A 45 -9.48 7.51 21.54
CA GLN A 45 -10.84 7.04 21.23
C GLN A 45 -11.77 8.17 20.72
N GLY A 46 -11.51 9.43 21.08
CA GLY A 46 -12.26 10.60 20.60
C GLY A 46 -12.13 10.83 19.09
N ASN A 47 -11.11 10.25 18.44
CA ASN A 47 -10.79 10.48 17.03
C ASN A 47 -11.20 9.34 16.11
N SER A 48 -11.95 8.34 16.60
CA SER A 48 -12.35 7.15 15.83
C SER A 48 -13.01 7.46 14.48
N VAL A 49 -13.88 8.47 14.41
CA VAL A 49 -14.53 8.91 13.15
C VAL A 49 -13.52 9.47 12.16
N ALA A 50 -12.56 10.29 12.64
CA ALA A 50 -11.52 10.86 11.80
C ALA A 50 -10.55 9.78 11.31
N ALA A 51 -10.13 8.88 12.20
CA ALA A 51 -9.28 7.74 11.85
C ALA A 51 -9.93 6.86 10.77
N LYS A 52 -11.19 6.46 10.97
CA LYS A 52 -11.95 5.69 9.98
C LYS A 52 -11.97 6.40 8.63
N LYS A 53 -12.21 7.72 8.63
CA LYS A 53 -12.25 8.51 7.39
C LYS A 53 -10.91 8.51 6.64
N VAL A 54 -9.77 8.62 7.33
CA VAL A 54 -8.43 8.50 6.72
C VAL A 54 -8.33 7.18 5.96
N LEU A 55 -8.57 6.06 6.66
CA LEU A 55 -8.37 4.72 6.12
C LEU A 55 -9.33 4.43 4.94
N LEU A 56 -10.59 4.87 5.04
CA LEU A 56 -11.56 4.75 3.96
C LEU A 56 -11.16 5.53 2.71
N THR A 57 -10.58 6.71 2.87
CA THR A 57 -10.07 7.49 1.73
C THR A 57 -8.90 6.79 1.07
N LEU A 58 -7.94 6.29 1.84
CA LEU A 58 -6.80 5.56 1.28
C LEU A 58 -7.26 4.29 0.56
N TRP A 59 -8.28 3.61 1.08
CA TRP A 59 -8.87 2.47 0.40
C TRP A 59 -9.57 2.87 -0.91
N ASP A 60 -10.30 4.00 -0.93
CA ASP A 60 -10.88 4.51 -2.18
C ASP A 60 -9.78 4.84 -3.21
N TYR A 61 -8.67 5.44 -2.79
CA TYR A 61 -7.54 5.73 -3.67
C TYR A 61 -6.96 4.45 -4.29
N MET A 62 -6.69 3.43 -3.45
CA MET A 62 -6.21 2.12 -3.89
C MET A 62 -7.21 1.38 -4.81
N SER A 63 -8.49 1.79 -4.77
CA SER A 63 -9.58 1.23 -5.57
C SER A 63 -9.91 2.08 -6.81
N THR A 64 -9.12 3.11 -7.11
CA THR A 64 -9.29 3.87 -8.35
C THR A 64 -8.98 3.01 -9.58
N PRO A 65 -9.60 3.29 -10.74
CA PRO A 65 -9.32 2.56 -11.98
C PRO A 65 -7.83 2.52 -12.35
N ASP A 66 -7.09 3.60 -12.09
CA ASP A 66 -5.66 3.67 -12.40
C ASP A 66 -4.82 2.74 -11.50
N GLN A 67 -5.13 2.67 -10.20
CA GLN A 67 -4.47 1.73 -9.28
C GLN A 67 -4.79 0.28 -9.60
N ILE A 68 -6.06 -0.01 -9.89
CA ILE A 68 -6.50 -1.34 -10.32
C ILE A 68 -5.74 -1.75 -11.59
N LYS A 69 -5.65 -0.86 -12.57
CA LYS A 69 -4.90 -1.11 -13.81
C LYS A 69 -3.42 -1.37 -13.56
N ARG A 70 -2.76 -0.58 -12.70
CA ARG A 70 -1.35 -0.80 -12.32
C ARG A 70 -1.12 -2.18 -11.73
N MET A 71 -1.99 -2.58 -10.79
CA MET A 71 -1.91 -3.92 -10.19
C MET A 71 -2.09 -5.02 -11.25
N GLN A 72 -3.13 -4.90 -12.08
CA GLN A 72 -3.43 -5.88 -13.14
C GLN A 72 -2.30 -6.01 -14.17
N ASP A 73 -1.73 -4.89 -14.60
CA ASP A 73 -0.64 -4.89 -15.57
C ASP A 73 0.61 -5.59 -15.03
N VAL A 74 0.95 -5.37 -13.75
CA VAL A 74 2.10 -6.03 -13.11
C VAL A 74 1.82 -7.50 -12.84
N ILE A 75 0.61 -7.85 -12.41
CA ILE A 75 0.19 -9.25 -12.26
C ILE A 75 0.35 -10.01 -13.58
N SER A 76 -0.03 -9.37 -14.69
CA SER A 76 0.03 -9.95 -16.04
C SER A 76 1.46 -9.97 -16.60
N ASN A 77 2.29 -8.98 -16.25
CA ASN A 77 3.67 -8.89 -16.73
C ASN A 77 4.59 -8.25 -15.66
N PRO A 78 5.14 -9.05 -14.73
CA PRO A 78 5.99 -8.55 -13.66
C PRO A 78 7.28 -7.87 -14.13
N LYS A 79 7.75 -8.17 -15.35
CA LYS A 79 8.93 -7.53 -15.94
C LYS A 79 8.78 -6.03 -16.16
N ARG A 80 7.55 -5.49 -16.07
CA ARG A 80 7.31 -4.05 -16.10
C ARG A 80 7.93 -3.32 -14.91
N LEU A 81 8.28 -4.04 -13.85
CA LEU A 81 8.95 -3.50 -12.67
C LEU A 81 10.46 -3.27 -12.87
N ASP A 82 11.02 -3.79 -13.97
CA ASP A 82 12.46 -3.75 -14.25
C ASP A 82 12.85 -2.45 -14.95
N GLY A 83 14.01 -1.91 -14.60
CA GLY A 83 14.60 -0.74 -15.25
C GLY A 83 13.80 0.55 -15.08
N VAL A 84 14.06 1.53 -15.94
CA VAL A 84 13.34 2.81 -16.00
C VAL A 84 12.34 2.74 -17.17
N PRO A 85 11.04 3.10 -16.98
CA PRO A 85 10.44 3.71 -15.80
C PRO A 85 9.68 2.70 -14.90
N GLY A 86 10.31 1.63 -14.45
CA GLY A 86 9.67 0.58 -13.63
C GLY A 86 9.02 1.11 -12.35
N GLN A 87 9.57 2.18 -11.77
CA GLN A 87 9.00 2.90 -10.63
C GLN A 87 7.69 3.62 -10.92
N MET A 88 7.30 3.80 -12.19
CA MET A 88 6.01 4.38 -12.58
C MET A 88 4.99 3.32 -13.00
N ASN A 89 5.40 2.05 -13.11
CA ASN A 89 4.51 0.95 -13.48
C ASN A 89 3.91 0.23 -12.26
N VAL A 90 4.34 0.59 -11.06
CA VAL A 90 3.87 0.05 -9.77
C VAL A 90 2.58 0.73 -9.33
N VAL A 91 1.97 0.21 -8.27
CA VAL A 91 0.96 0.94 -7.50
C VAL A 91 1.54 2.26 -7.01
N HIS A 92 0.85 3.37 -7.26
CA HIS A 92 1.32 4.68 -6.81
C HIS A 92 1.01 4.89 -5.32
N ILE A 93 1.94 5.52 -4.61
CA ILE A 93 1.86 5.75 -3.16
C ILE A 93 1.44 7.18 -2.77
N ARG A 94 1.17 8.05 -3.76
CA ARG A 94 0.70 9.41 -3.52
C ARG A 94 -0.19 9.92 -4.65
N PHE A 95 -1.10 10.81 -4.32
CA PHE A 95 -2.01 11.45 -5.27
C PHE A 95 -2.20 12.93 -4.97
N ASP A 96 -2.69 13.68 -5.96
CA ASP A 96 -2.97 15.11 -5.83
C ASP A 96 -4.14 15.37 -4.86
N SER A 97 -3.87 16.12 -3.79
CA SER A 97 -4.80 16.56 -2.75
C SER A 97 -5.98 17.39 -3.30
N ASN A 98 -5.74 18.10 -4.41
CA ASN A 98 -6.71 18.99 -5.04
C ASN A 98 -7.58 18.28 -6.06
N SER A 99 -7.13 17.13 -6.58
CA SER A 99 -7.88 16.33 -7.55
C SER A 99 -9.30 16.02 -7.03
N PRO A 100 -10.36 16.06 -7.85
CA PRO A 100 -11.67 15.56 -7.43
C PRO A 100 -11.77 14.02 -7.47
N VAL A 101 -10.80 13.36 -8.09
CA VAL A 101 -10.82 11.93 -8.43
C VAL A 101 -9.58 11.17 -7.96
N MET A 102 -8.78 11.77 -7.06
CA MET A 102 -7.54 11.16 -6.54
C MET A 102 -6.53 10.82 -7.64
N ALA A 103 -6.44 11.68 -8.65
CA ALA A 103 -5.50 11.54 -9.77
C ALA A 103 -4.04 11.67 -9.31
N ASP A 104 -3.12 11.13 -10.11
CA ASP A 104 -1.70 11.35 -9.91
C ASP A 104 -1.35 12.85 -9.94
N VAL A 105 -0.31 13.22 -9.19
CA VAL A 105 0.31 14.54 -9.28
C VAL A 105 0.81 14.75 -10.70
N GLN A 106 0.47 15.90 -11.30
CA GLN A 106 0.82 16.22 -12.68
C GLN A 106 1.95 17.25 -12.74
N GLU A 107 2.87 17.06 -13.67
CA GLU A 107 3.90 18.03 -14.07
C GLU A 107 3.84 18.16 -15.60
N GLU A 108 3.71 19.40 -16.10
CA GLU A 108 3.57 19.68 -17.55
C GLU A 108 2.46 18.87 -18.26
N GLY A 109 1.36 18.57 -17.56
CA GLY A 109 0.22 17.82 -18.10
C GLY A 109 0.44 16.31 -18.22
N LYS A 110 1.47 15.77 -17.56
CA LYS A 110 1.74 14.32 -17.45
C LYS A 110 1.90 13.92 -15.99
N PRO A 111 1.70 12.65 -15.63
CA PRO A 111 2.05 12.17 -14.30
C PRO A 111 3.51 12.50 -13.98
N GLN A 112 3.73 13.17 -12.85
CA GLN A 112 5.06 13.53 -12.36
C GLN A 112 5.89 12.25 -12.14
N LEU A 113 7.12 12.23 -12.64
CA LEU A 113 8.03 11.11 -12.38
C LEU A 113 8.33 11.04 -10.88
N TRP A 114 8.11 9.87 -10.28
CA TRP A 114 8.29 9.68 -8.85
C TRP A 114 8.75 8.26 -8.50
N ASN A 115 9.39 8.13 -7.34
CA ASN A 115 9.84 6.85 -6.79
C ASN A 115 8.67 6.12 -6.11
N HIS A 116 7.65 5.69 -6.86
CA HIS A 116 6.47 5.04 -6.28
C HIS A 116 6.71 3.61 -5.80
N LYS A 117 7.84 3.01 -6.15
CA LYS A 117 8.20 1.65 -5.75
C LYS A 117 8.52 1.65 -4.25
N GLN A 118 7.50 1.52 -3.41
CA GLN A 118 7.59 1.66 -1.95
C GLN A 118 6.68 0.62 -1.29
N ASN A 119 7.22 -0.57 -1.04
CA ASN A 119 6.48 -1.69 -0.47
C ASN A 119 6.20 -1.49 1.04
N ASP A 120 6.97 -0.65 1.72
CA ASP A 120 6.70 -0.22 3.10
C ASP A 120 5.31 0.41 3.23
N ALA A 121 4.95 1.32 2.32
CA ALA A 121 3.63 1.97 2.32
C ALA A 121 2.50 0.98 2.05
N LEU A 122 2.70 0.05 1.11
CA LEU A 122 1.70 -0.97 0.76
C LEU A 122 1.52 -2.00 1.88
N GLY A 123 2.60 -2.42 2.51
CA GLY A 123 2.59 -3.33 3.65
C GLY A 123 1.90 -2.72 4.86
N LEU A 124 2.24 -1.47 5.21
CA LEU A 124 1.58 -0.73 6.29
C LEU A 124 0.08 -0.54 6.01
N TYR A 125 -0.29 -0.23 4.76
CA TYR A 125 -1.69 -0.10 4.36
C TYR A 125 -2.46 -1.40 4.58
N LEU A 126 -1.91 -2.53 4.09
CA LEU A 126 -2.54 -3.83 4.25
C LEU A 126 -2.68 -4.21 5.73
N ASP A 127 -1.62 -4.05 6.52
CA ASP A 127 -1.63 -4.39 7.94
C ASP A 127 -2.72 -3.63 8.71
N LEU A 128 -2.75 -2.30 8.56
CA LEU A 128 -3.70 -1.45 9.26
C LEU A 128 -5.13 -1.61 8.76
N LEU A 129 -5.33 -1.87 7.45
CA LEU A 129 -6.66 -2.16 6.91
C LEU A 129 -7.24 -3.44 7.52
N ILE A 130 -6.46 -4.53 7.50
CA ILE A 130 -6.90 -5.81 8.06
C ILE A 130 -7.09 -5.70 9.57
N GLN A 131 -6.24 -4.94 10.27
CA GLN A 131 -6.44 -4.67 11.70
C GLN A 131 -7.76 -3.94 11.97
N ALA A 132 -8.08 -2.90 11.19
CA ALA A 132 -9.31 -2.14 11.36
C ALA A 132 -10.59 -2.96 11.05
N ILE A 133 -10.49 -3.94 10.15
CA ILE A 133 -11.55 -4.92 9.89
C ILE A 133 -11.67 -5.88 11.07
N ASP A 134 -10.54 -6.39 11.59
CA ASP A 134 -10.54 -7.37 12.67
C ASP A 134 -11.05 -6.80 14.01
N THR A 135 -10.99 -5.48 14.17
CA THR A 135 -11.49 -4.75 15.35
C THR A 135 -12.86 -4.10 15.12
N ASP A 136 -13.57 -4.47 14.05
CA ASP A 136 -14.89 -3.94 13.67
C ASP A 136 -14.95 -2.41 13.46
N THR A 137 -13.79 -1.74 13.31
CA THR A 137 -13.73 -0.31 12.95
C THR A 137 -14.26 -0.07 11.54
N ILE A 138 -13.94 -1.00 10.63
CA ILE A 138 -14.43 -1.11 9.26
C ILE A 138 -15.44 -2.25 9.19
N ASN A 139 -16.57 -2.03 8.52
CA ASN A 139 -17.67 -2.99 8.45
C ASN A 139 -18.13 -3.27 7.01
N ALA A 140 -19.15 -4.13 6.86
CA ALA A 140 -19.63 -4.58 5.56
C ALA A 140 -20.06 -3.46 4.61
N GLU A 141 -20.72 -2.43 5.14
CA GLU A 141 -21.14 -1.28 4.33
C GLU A 141 -19.93 -0.53 3.77
N ASP A 142 -18.81 -0.54 4.50
CA ASP A 142 -17.58 0.08 4.04
C ASP A 142 -16.94 -0.72 2.91
N TRP A 143 -16.69 -2.03 3.10
CA TRP A 143 -15.94 -2.80 2.10
C TRP A 143 -16.73 -3.16 0.85
N GLN A 144 -18.07 -3.18 0.94
CA GLN A 144 -18.94 -3.40 -0.23
C GLN A 144 -19.06 -2.18 -1.14
N LYS A 145 -18.47 -1.03 -0.78
CA LYS A 145 -18.54 0.20 -1.57
C LYS A 145 -17.50 0.20 -2.70
N GLY A 146 -17.96 0.25 -3.95
CA GLY A 146 -17.07 0.35 -5.12
C GLY A 146 -16.14 -0.87 -5.24
N ASP A 147 -14.93 -0.67 -5.75
CA ASP A 147 -13.96 -1.74 -6.00
C ASP A 147 -13.03 -2.05 -4.80
N ARG A 148 -13.49 -1.77 -3.58
CA ARG A 148 -12.69 -1.91 -2.34
C ARG A 148 -12.22 -3.35 -2.09
N LEU A 149 -13.09 -4.34 -2.13
CA LEU A 149 -12.66 -5.74 -1.98
C LEU A 149 -11.74 -6.18 -3.13
N LYS A 150 -12.05 -5.74 -4.35
CA LYS A 150 -11.26 -6.06 -5.54
C LYS A 150 -9.83 -5.52 -5.45
N SER A 151 -9.65 -4.29 -4.96
CA SER A 151 -8.32 -3.70 -4.79
C SER A 151 -7.49 -4.44 -3.75
N VAL A 152 -8.09 -4.96 -2.67
CA VAL A 152 -7.39 -5.81 -1.70
C VAL A 152 -6.95 -7.13 -2.34
N ALA A 153 -7.84 -7.82 -3.06
CA ALA A 153 -7.49 -9.07 -3.75
C ALA A 153 -6.37 -8.86 -4.79
N LEU A 154 -6.44 -7.77 -5.55
CA LEU A 154 -5.41 -7.38 -6.50
C LEU A 154 -4.09 -7.03 -5.81
N LEU A 155 -4.11 -6.35 -4.66
CA LEU A 155 -2.90 -6.00 -3.93
C LEU A 155 -2.14 -7.25 -3.48
N ILE A 156 -2.84 -8.27 -2.99
CA ILE A 156 -2.21 -9.55 -2.60
C ILE A 156 -1.59 -10.24 -3.82
N ALA A 157 -2.33 -10.33 -4.92
CA ALA A 157 -1.81 -10.89 -6.17
C ALA A 157 -0.63 -10.08 -6.74
N TYR A 158 -0.66 -8.77 -6.60
CA TYR A 158 0.41 -7.87 -6.99
C TYR A 158 1.68 -8.12 -6.17
N LEU A 159 1.59 -8.15 -4.84
CA LEU A 159 2.74 -8.38 -3.94
C LEU A 159 3.38 -9.75 -4.20
N ASP A 160 2.55 -10.75 -4.49
CA ASP A 160 3.00 -12.07 -4.92
C ASP A 160 3.80 -11.99 -6.24
N LYS A 161 3.18 -11.48 -7.31
CA LYS A 161 3.79 -11.41 -8.64
C LYS A 161 5.02 -10.51 -8.71
N ALA A 162 5.04 -9.46 -7.89
CA ALA A 162 6.18 -8.57 -7.75
C ALA A 162 7.35 -9.22 -7.00
N ASN A 163 7.12 -10.36 -6.33
CA ASN A 163 8.06 -10.99 -5.41
C ASN A 163 8.61 -9.98 -4.41
N PHE A 164 7.72 -9.38 -3.60
CA PHE A 164 8.07 -8.27 -2.69
C PHE A 164 9.35 -8.53 -1.86
N TYR A 165 9.61 -9.78 -1.48
CA TYR A 165 10.77 -10.23 -0.68
C TYR A 165 12.11 -10.21 -1.43
N VAL A 166 12.14 -9.96 -2.74
CA VAL A 166 13.38 -9.73 -3.52
C VAL A 166 13.35 -8.44 -4.34
N MET A 167 12.26 -7.69 -4.28
CA MET A 167 12.04 -6.48 -5.07
C MET A 167 12.74 -5.29 -4.43
N GLU A 168 13.76 -4.75 -5.10
CA GLU A 168 14.34 -3.45 -4.71
C GLU A 168 13.30 -2.34 -4.81
N ASP A 169 13.22 -1.48 -3.80
CA ASP A 169 12.25 -0.39 -3.67
C ASP A 169 12.92 0.83 -3.03
N SER A 170 12.29 2.00 -3.09
CA SER A 170 12.85 3.25 -2.57
C SER A 170 12.64 3.45 -1.07
N GLY A 171 11.93 2.52 -0.42
CA GLY A 171 11.64 2.53 1.01
C GLY A 171 10.97 3.82 1.50
N ALA A 172 11.01 4.02 2.83
CA ALA A 172 10.34 5.13 3.49
C ALA A 172 10.94 6.52 3.18
N TRP A 173 12.19 6.56 2.71
CA TRP A 173 12.94 7.80 2.45
C TRP A 173 12.98 8.19 0.98
N GLU A 174 12.34 7.39 0.12
CA GLU A 174 12.23 7.64 -1.32
C GLU A 174 13.59 7.76 -2.05
N GLU A 175 14.62 7.13 -1.48
CA GLU A 175 15.99 7.12 -2.01
C GLU A 175 16.15 6.12 -3.17
N ASP A 176 17.39 5.93 -3.61
CA ASP A 176 17.77 4.88 -4.56
C ASP A 176 17.17 3.53 -4.17
N ALA A 177 16.65 2.82 -5.17
CA ALA A 177 16.03 1.53 -4.98
C ALA A 177 17.02 0.52 -4.36
N ARG A 178 16.63 -0.09 -3.25
CA ARG A 178 17.38 -1.10 -2.50
C ARG A 178 16.42 -2.14 -1.99
N LEU A 179 16.95 -3.27 -1.55
CA LEU A 179 16.12 -4.23 -0.86
C LEU A 179 16.00 -3.85 0.61
N ASN A 180 15.00 -3.05 0.95
CA ASN A 180 14.78 -2.53 2.29
C ASN A 180 14.14 -3.58 3.21
N THR A 181 14.76 -3.83 4.38
CA THR A 181 14.26 -4.81 5.35
C THR A 181 12.95 -4.35 5.95
N SER A 182 12.83 -3.06 6.23
CA SER A 182 11.61 -2.41 6.68
C SER A 182 10.42 -2.64 5.75
N SER A 183 10.60 -2.47 4.43
CA SER A 183 9.58 -2.75 3.42
C SER A 183 9.13 -4.21 3.42
N VAL A 184 10.09 -5.14 3.44
CA VAL A 184 9.79 -6.58 3.46
C VAL A 184 9.05 -6.95 4.75
N ALA A 185 9.46 -6.41 5.90
CA ALA A 185 8.84 -6.66 7.19
C ALA A 185 7.39 -6.18 7.25
N LEU A 186 7.10 -4.97 6.76
CA LEU A 186 5.74 -4.42 6.74
C LEU A 186 4.79 -5.22 5.85
N VAL A 187 5.25 -5.65 4.66
CA VAL A 187 4.44 -6.54 3.81
C VAL A 187 4.22 -7.88 4.48
N THR A 188 5.25 -8.46 5.07
CA THR A 188 5.17 -9.76 5.77
C THR A 188 4.15 -9.70 6.92
N SER A 189 4.17 -8.62 7.72
CA SER A 189 3.19 -8.37 8.78
C SER A 189 1.75 -8.31 8.25
N GLY A 190 1.52 -7.54 7.18
CA GLY A 190 0.18 -7.43 6.57
C GLY A 190 -0.34 -8.77 6.04
N LEU A 191 0.53 -9.58 5.42
CA LEU A 191 0.18 -10.92 4.94
C LEU A 191 -0.10 -11.89 6.10
N GLU A 192 0.69 -11.85 7.17
CA GLU A 192 0.49 -12.67 8.36
C GLU A 192 -0.86 -12.33 9.03
N ARG A 193 -1.17 -11.05 9.15
CA ARG A 193 -2.46 -10.59 9.69
C ARG A 193 -3.62 -11.05 8.82
N LEU A 194 -3.50 -10.96 7.50
CA LEU A 194 -4.51 -11.48 6.58
C LEU A 194 -4.68 -13.01 6.73
N SER A 195 -3.58 -13.75 6.79
CA SER A 195 -3.60 -15.21 6.98
C SER A 195 -4.33 -15.59 8.28
N ASN A 196 -4.04 -14.88 9.37
CA ASN A 196 -4.73 -15.04 10.64
C ASN A 196 -6.23 -14.75 10.54
N LEU A 197 -6.62 -13.67 9.84
CA LEU A 197 -8.04 -13.35 9.62
C LEU A 197 -8.75 -14.42 8.78
N LEU A 198 -8.11 -14.91 7.71
CA LEU A 198 -8.65 -15.98 6.84
C LEU A 198 -8.87 -17.30 7.60
N SER A 199 -8.14 -17.54 8.69
CA SER A 199 -8.35 -18.72 9.55
C SER A 199 -9.64 -18.66 10.38
N LYS A 200 -10.26 -17.48 10.52
CA LYS A 200 -11.50 -17.29 11.29
C LYS A 200 -12.72 -17.69 10.45
N LYS A 201 -13.34 -18.82 10.80
CA LYS A 201 -14.44 -19.46 10.04
C LYS A 201 -15.70 -18.60 9.87
N ASP A 202 -15.96 -17.68 10.80
CA ASP A 202 -17.19 -16.88 10.83
C ASP A 202 -17.00 -15.44 10.34
N SER A 203 -15.86 -15.11 9.72
CA SER A 203 -15.61 -13.76 9.22
C SER A 203 -16.40 -13.50 7.92
N VAL A 204 -17.33 -12.55 7.99
CA VAL A 204 -18.10 -12.07 6.83
C VAL A 204 -17.17 -11.43 5.80
N PHE A 205 -16.20 -10.62 6.25
CA PHE A 205 -15.19 -10.02 5.38
C PHE A 205 -14.43 -11.08 4.57
N VAL A 206 -13.97 -12.15 5.23
CA VAL A 206 -13.27 -13.26 4.56
C VAL A 206 -14.14 -13.89 3.49
N SER A 207 -15.40 -14.17 3.81
CA SER A 207 -16.35 -14.77 2.88
C SER A 207 -16.63 -13.89 1.67
N ASP A 208 -16.70 -12.57 1.86
CA ASP A 208 -16.89 -11.59 0.78
C ASP A 208 -15.60 -11.43 -0.06
N LEU A 209 -14.44 -11.31 0.58
CA LEU A 209 -13.14 -11.17 -0.09
C LEU A 209 -12.83 -12.38 -0.97
N LEU A 210 -13.02 -13.60 -0.47
CA LEU A 210 -12.78 -14.83 -1.24
C LEU A 210 -13.74 -14.96 -2.43
N ARG A 211 -14.98 -14.48 -2.28
CA ARG A 211 -15.96 -14.44 -3.38
C ARG A 211 -15.53 -13.45 -4.46
N GLU A 212 -15.11 -12.25 -4.06
CA GLU A 212 -14.60 -11.23 -4.99
C GLU A 212 -13.34 -11.72 -5.70
N ALA A 213 -12.39 -12.31 -4.96
CA ALA A 213 -11.18 -12.89 -5.52
C ALA A 213 -11.49 -13.96 -6.56
N LYS A 214 -12.38 -14.92 -6.23
CA LYS A 214 -12.80 -15.97 -7.17
C LYS A 214 -13.48 -15.40 -8.41
N ALA A 215 -14.31 -14.36 -8.27
CA ALA A 215 -14.98 -13.72 -9.40
C ALA A 215 -14.00 -13.02 -10.36
N ASN A 216 -12.81 -12.65 -9.89
CA ASN A 216 -11.76 -12.01 -10.67
C ASN A 216 -10.57 -12.93 -10.97
N GLU A 217 -10.67 -14.24 -10.73
CA GLU A 217 -9.58 -15.22 -10.93
C GLU A 217 -8.31 -14.93 -10.10
N LEU A 218 -8.51 -14.42 -8.88
CA LEU A 218 -7.47 -14.05 -7.91
C LEU A 218 -7.49 -14.94 -6.65
N ASP A 219 -8.10 -16.12 -6.71
CA ASP A 219 -8.25 -17.01 -5.54
C ASP A 219 -6.96 -17.71 -5.13
N GLU A 220 -6.04 -18.00 -6.06
CA GLU A 220 -4.78 -18.68 -5.75
C GLU A 220 -3.86 -17.88 -4.82
N PRO A 221 -3.62 -16.56 -5.03
CA PRO A 221 -2.82 -15.73 -4.12
C PRO A 221 -3.37 -15.63 -2.71
N LEU A 222 -4.69 -15.79 -2.52
CA LEU A 222 -5.33 -15.79 -1.20
C LEU A 222 -5.44 -17.19 -0.56
N SER A 223 -4.94 -18.23 -1.22
CA SER A 223 -4.90 -19.56 -0.63
C SER A 223 -3.97 -19.60 0.58
N THR A 224 -4.33 -20.36 1.61
CA THR A 224 -3.48 -20.52 2.81
C THR A 224 -2.08 -20.99 2.45
N THR A 225 -1.95 -21.90 1.48
CA THR A 225 -0.64 -22.38 1.02
C THR A 225 0.19 -21.25 0.40
N ARG A 226 -0.40 -20.43 -0.47
CA ARG A 226 0.34 -19.35 -1.14
C ARG A 226 0.71 -18.23 -0.16
N LEU A 227 -0.22 -17.83 0.71
CA LEU A 227 0.05 -16.83 1.74
C LEU A 227 1.17 -17.27 2.69
N ASN A 228 1.12 -18.50 3.19
CA ASN A 228 2.17 -19.02 4.06
C ASN A 228 3.53 -19.06 3.34
N HIS A 229 3.56 -19.45 2.06
CA HIS A 229 4.78 -19.39 1.27
C HIS A 229 5.35 -17.96 1.17
N LEU A 230 4.50 -16.95 0.93
CA LEU A 230 4.92 -15.56 0.86
C LEU A 230 5.43 -15.04 2.21
N ILE A 231 4.77 -15.40 3.31
CA ILE A 231 5.18 -15.07 4.68
C ILE A 231 6.55 -15.70 4.99
N ASP A 232 6.73 -16.98 4.68
CA ASP A 232 8.00 -17.69 4.86
C ASP A 232 9.12 -17.01 4.06
N LYS A 233 8.86 -16.62 2.81
CA LYS A 233 9.82 -15.86 1.99
C LYS A 233 10.15 -14.49 2.57
N GLY A 234 9.16 -13.82 3.16
CA GLY A 234 9.36 -12.59 3.92
C GLY A 234 10.32 -12.79 5.09
N TYR A 235 10.06 -13.77 5.96
CA TYR A 235 10.91 -14.07 7.12
C TYR A 235 12.31 -14.59 6.73
N GLU A 236 12.44 -15.41 5.70
CA GLU A 236 13.74 -15.82 5.14
C GLU A 236 14.57 -14.58 4.77
N ARG A 237 13.95 -13.61 4.08
CA ARG A 237 14.63 -12.38 3.68
C ARG A 237 14.99 -11.50 4.88
N ILE A 238 14.06 -11.30 5.81
CA ILE A 238 14.27 -10.47 7.00
C ILE A 238 15.44 -11.04 7.82
N THR A 239 15.44 -12.35 8.08
CA THR A 239 16.49 -13.03 8.84
C THR A 239 17.85 -12.86 8.16
N LEU A 240 17.90 -13.13 6.85
CA LEU A 240 19.12 -12.95 6.06
C LEU A 240 19.67 -11.51 6.16
N GLN A 241 18.80 -10.50 6.09
CA GLN A 241 19.24 -9.11 6.14
C GLN A 241 19.71 -8.69 7.53
N LEU A 242 19.02 -9.13 8.59
CA LEU A 242 19.45 -8.91 9.97
C LEU A 242 20.82 -9.52 10.23
N ASP A 243 21.08 -10.74 9.74
CA ASP A 243 22.39 -11.41 9.87
C ASP A 243 23.51 -10.67 9.13
N LEU A 244 23.18 -9.98 8.04
CA LEU A 244 24.14 -9.22 7.22
C LEU A 244 24.33 -7.76 7.67
N GLY A 245 23.59 -7.28 8.67
CA GLY A 245 23.76 -5.93 9.22
C GLY A 245 22.50 -5.07 9.33
N GLY A 246 21.32 -5.63 9.07
CA GLY A 246 20.04 -4.94 9.22
C GLY A 246 19.53 -4.36 7.90
N GLU A 247 19.21 -3.07 7.89
CA GLU A 247 18.56 -2.42 6.74
C GLU A 247 19.48 -2.37 5.52
N SER A 248 19.06 -2.99 4.42
CA SER A 248 19.73 -2.91 3.11
C SER A 248 21.24 -3.23 3.16
N PRO A 249 21.66 -4.41 3.65
CA PRO A 249 23.05 -4.69 4.06
C PRO A 249 24.06 -4.85 2.91
N GLY A 250 23.65 -4.63 1.65
CA GLY A 250 24.52 -4.60 0.47
C GLY A 250 24.70 -3.20 -0.13
N TYR A 251 24.29 -2.14 0.57
CA TYR A 251 24.28 -0.78 0.02
C TYR A 251 25.67 -0.29 -0.45
N LEU A 252 26.74 -0.74 0.21
CA LEU A 252 28.10 -0.27 -0.06
C LEU A 252 28.86 -1.07 -1.13
N GLU A 253 28.35 -2.21 -1.59
CA GLU A 253 29.07 -3.08 -2.55
C GLU A 253 28.86 -2.70 -4.03
N LYS A 254 27.98 -1.72 -4.33
CA LYS A 254 27.68 -1.25 -5.69
C LYS A 254 28.03 0.23 -5.95
N ARG A 255 29.08 0.77 -5.31
CA ARG A 255 29.65 2.09 -5.69
C ARG A 255 30.94 1.95 -6.48
#